data_AF-T1GJ60-F1
#
_entry.id   AF-T1GJ60-F1
#
_cell.length_a   1.000
_cell.length_b   1.000
_cell.length_c   1.000
_cell.angle_alpha   90.00
_cell.angle_beta   90.00
_cell.angle_gamma   90.00
#
_symmetry.space_group_name_H-M   'P 1'
#
loop_
_entity.id
_entity.type
_entity.pdbx_description
1 polymer ?
#
loop_
_entity_poly.entity_id
_entity_poly.type
_entity_poly.pdbx_seq_one_letter_code
_entity_poly.pdbx_strand_id
1 'polypeptide(L)'
;MEMETFYGVTLSEKDPLAQFDVAESEFENNQKLIIKQIVLGYEAANGEFNVVQAETKSEDKDIKIPIAVLKAGETRTLTPNLEFPHSSVTFKLITGKGPVHIHGQHIISETDMEEVYYEEEEEGDDDEVQTNGKNIKRKAK
;
A
#
# COMPACT_ATOMS: atom_id res chain seq x y z
N MET A 1 4.88 -14.79 -9.20
CA MET A 1 5.72 -15.11 -8.01
C MET A 1 5.78 -13.87 -7.12
N GLU A 2 6.03 -14.02 -5.82
CA GLU A 2 6.24 -12.87 -4.93
C GLU A 2 7.74 -12.75 -4.62
N MET A 3 8.31 -11.58 -4.86
CA MET A 3 9.68 -11.25 -4.45
C MET A 3 9.64 -10.40 -3.20
N GLU A 4 10.29 -10.88 -2.15
CA GLU A 4 10.41 -10.16 -0.88
C GLU A 4 11.87 -9.77 -0.65
N THR A 5 12.10 -8.51 -0.33
CA THR A 5 13.41 -7.98 0.05
C THR A 5 13.34 -7.24 1.38
N PHE A 6 14.45 -7.25 2.12
CA PHE A 6 14.55 -6.50 3.37
C PHE A 6 14.67 -5.00 3.09
N TYR A 7 13.83 -4.20 3.74
CA TYR A 7 13.95 -2.75 3.74
C TYR A 7 14.52 -2.25 5.07
N GLY A 8 15.50 -1.35 5.02
CA GLY A 8 16.10 -0.76 6.20
C GLY A 8 16.72 0.60 5.91
N VAL A 9 16.38 1.59 6.72
CA VAL A 9 16.95 2.95 6.66
C VAL A 9 17.21 3.49 8.06
N THR A 10 18.07 4.50 8.16
CA THR A 10 18.39 5.18 9.41
C THR A 10 18.23 6.67 9.23
N LEU A 11 17.50 7.32 10.14
CA LEU A 11 17.34 8.76 10.20
C LEU A 11 18.17 9.32 11.37
N SER A 12 18.79 10.47 11.17
CA SER A 12 19.57 11.18 12.20
C SER A 12 19.55 12.69 11.97
N GLU A 13 20.11 13.47 12.88
CA GLU A 13 20.28 14.93 12.68
C GLU A 13 21.05 15.27 11.40
N LYS A 14 22.02 14.44 11.02
CA LYS A 14 22.86 14.65 9.81
C LYS A 14 22.16 14.21 8.52
N ASP A 15 21.31 13.20 8.63
CA ASP A 15 20.54 12.63 7.52
C ASP A 15 19.10 12.38 7.97
N PRO A 16 18.26 13.44 8.01
CA PRO A 16 16.94 13.35 8.61
C PRO A 16 15.88 12.81 7.64
N LEU A 17 16.25 12.44 6.41
CA LEU A 17 15.34 12.04 5.35
C LEU A 17 15.75 10.68 4.77
N ALA A 18 14.79 9.80 4.55
CA ALA A 18 14.98 8.59 3.77
C ALA A 18 13.79 8.42 2.83
N GLN A 19 14.08 8.17 1.55
CA GLN A 19 13.07 8.00 0.52
C GLN A 19 13.01 6.54 0.09
N PHE A 20 11.79 6.03 -0.04
CA PHE A 20 11.49 4.80 -0.75
C PHE A 20 10.64 5.18 -1.97
N ASP A 21 11.14 4.81 -3.15
CA ASP A 21 10.47 5.04 -4.42
C ASP A 21 9.94 3.73 -5.00
N VAL A 22 8.68 3.74 -5.42
CA VAL A 22 8.15 2.68 -6.27
C VAL A 22 8.85 2.76 -7.61
N ALA A 23 9.51 1.69 -8.01
CA ALA A 23 10.25 1.66 -9.28
C ALA A 23 9.28 1.65 -10.47
N GLU A 24 9.48 2.56 -11.42
CA GLU A 24 8.78 2.57 -12.71
C GLU A 24 9.08 1.24 -13.43
N SER A 25 8.08 0.36 -13.48
CA SER A 25 8.19 -0.99 -14.03
C SER A 25 6.79 -1.52 -14.35
N GLU A 26 6.72 -2.63 -15.09
CA GLU A 26 5.46 -3.36 -15.34
C GLU A 26 4.75 -3.80 -14.06
N PHE A 27 5.45 -3.83 -12.93
CA PHE A 27 4.91 -4.19 -11.61
C PHE A 27 4.71 -3.00 -10.66
N GLU A 28 4.69 -1.74 -11.13
CA GLU A 28 4.54 -0.56 -10.25
C GLU A 28 3.32 -0.68 -9.32
N ASN A 29 2.20 -1.15 -9.87
CA ASN A 29 0.93 -1.35 -9.18
C ASN A 29 0.90 -2.63 -8.34
N ASN A 30 2.02 -3.33 -8.22
CA ASN A 30 2.14 -4.56 -7.43
C ASN A 30 3.26 -4.47 -6.39
N GLN A 31 3.83 -3.27 -6.16
CA GLN A 31 4.82 -3.05 -5.11
C GLN A 31 4.15 -2.62 -3.80
N LYS A 32 4.70 -3.08 -2.68
CA LYS A 32 4.26 -2.70 -1.35
C LYS A 32 5.42 -2.61 -0.39
N LEU A 33 5.49 -1.52 0.37
CA LEU A 33 6.40 -1.39 1.50
C LEU A 33 5.64 -1.64 2.81
N ILE A 34 6.15 -2.55 3.63
CA ILE A 34 5.61 -2.82 4.97
C ILE A 34 6.64 -2.46 6.02
N ILE A 35 6.31 -1.52 6.91
CA ILE A 35 7.15 -1.15 8.05
C ILE A 35 6.82 -2.03 9.25
N LYS A 36 7.76 -2.90 9.60
CA LYS A 36 7.62 -3.85 10.71
C LYS A 36 8.07 -3.26 12.03
N GLN A 37 9.11 -2.43 12.04
CA GLN A 37 9.62 -1.85 13.27
C GLN A 37 10.25 -0.47 13.06
N ILE A 38 10.14 0.35 14.10
CA ILE A 38 10.85 1.62 14.23
C ILE A 38 11.57 1.62 15.59
N VAL A 39 12.88 1.83 15.59
CA VAL A 39 13.75 1.66 16.76
C VAL A 39 14.58 2.91 17.00
N LEU A 40 14.56 3.41 18.23
CA LEU A 40 15.49 4.43 18.69
C LEU A 40 16.84 3.78 19.04
N GLY A 41 17.91 4.23 18.40
CA GLY A 41 19.26 3.72 18.60
C GLY A 41 19.75 3.91 20.03
N TYR A 42 20.70 3.08 20.46
CA TYR A 42 21.23 3.10 21.82
C TYR A 42 22.00 4.39 22.16
N GLU A 43 22.49 5.10 21.14
CA GLU A 43 23.24 6.35 21.23
C GLU A 43 22.35 7.58 21.41
N ALA A 44 21.03 7.43 21.27
CA ALA A 44 20.09 8.53 21.39
C ALA A 44 20.14 9.17 22.79
N ALA A 45 20.06 10.49 22.83
CA ALA A 45 20.10 11.25 24.06
C ALA A 45 18.95 10.86 25.00
N ASN A 46 19.26 10.70 26.29
CA ASN A 46 18.25 10.36 27.29
C ASN A 46 17.23 11.50 27.44
N GLY A 47 15.94 11.16 27.50
CA GLY A 47 14.87 12.15 27.69
C GLY A 47 14.49 12.99 26.47
N GLU A 48 15.18 12.84 25.33
CA GLU A 48 14.85 13.55 24.08
C GLU A 48 13.76 12.82 23.28
N PHE A 49 12.72 13.54 22.85
CA PHE A 49 11.74 13.01 21.92
C PHE A 49 12.30 12.94 20.50
N ASN A 50 12.06 11.81 19.86
CA ASN A 50 12.41 11.53 18.47
C ASN A 50 11.12 11.21 17.72
N VAL A 51 10.75 12.06 16.76
CA VAL A 51 9.47 11.96 16.03
C VAL A 51 9.73 11.71 14.57
N VAL A 52 9.23 10.58 14.06
CA VAL A 52 9.29 10.22 12.64
C VAL A 52 7.95 10.52 11.99
N GLN A 53 7.98 11.25 10.89
CA GLN A 53 6.86 11.53 10.01
C GLN A 53 7.00 10.71 8.72
N ALA A 54 5.90 10.16 8.21
CA ALA A 54 5.81 9.67 6.85
C ALA A 54 5.12 10.71 5.96
N GLU A 55 5.65 10.92 4.77
CA GLU A 55 5.03 11.70 3.70
C GLU A 55 4.80 10.77 2.51
N THR A 56 3.55 10.62 2.07
CA THR A 56 3.16 9.74 0.96
C THR A 56 1.90 10.29 0.28
N LYS A 57 1.58 9.78 -0.91
CA LYS A 57 0.35 10.12 -1.60
C LYS A 57 -0.66 8.99 -1.42
N SER A 58 -1.90 9.32 -1.13
CA SER A 58 -3.02 8.38 -1.16
C SER A 58 -4.09 8.97 -2.08
N GLU A 59 -4.38 8.27 -3.18
CA GLU A 59 -5.22 8.78 -4.27
C GLU A 59 -4.70 10.15 -4.75
N ASP A 60 -5.48 11.21 -4.55
CA ASP A 60 -5.15 12.60 -4.92
C ASP A 60 -4.77 13.47 -3.72
N LYS A 61 -4.44 12.87 -2.58
CA LYS A 61 -4.11 13.59 -1.35
C LYS A 61 -2.67 13.31 -0.90
N ASP A 62 -1.93 14.39 -0.68
CA ASP A 62 -0.67 14.33 0.04
C ASP A 62 -0.94 14.13 1.53
N ILE A 63 -0.40 13.06 2.09
CA ILE A 63 -0.48 12.72 3.51
C ILE A 63 0.86 13.03 4.15
N LYS A 64 0.83 13.75 5.27
CA LYS A 64 1.98 13.97 6.16
C LYS A 64 1.55 13.68 7.59
N ILE A 65 2.06 12.60 8.18
CA ILE A 65 1.59 12.14 9.49
C ILE A 65 2.74 11.58 10.35
N PRO A 66 2.81 11.93 11.65
CA PRO A 66 3.72 11.25 12.57
C PRO A 66 3.38 9.76 12.69
N ILE A 67 4.37 8.90 12.46
CA ILE A 67 4.26 7.44 12.54
C ILE A 67 5.00 6.85 13.74
N ALA A 68 5.85 7.63 14.41
CA ALA A 68 6.53 7.22 15.63
C ALA A 68 6.84 8.41 16.53
N VAL A 69 6.68 8.21 17.83
CA VAL A 69 7.20 9.09 18.89
C VAL A 69 8.00 8.20 19.85
N LEU A 70 9.31 8.41 19.89
CA LEU A 70 10.28 7.60 20.62
C LEU A 70 11.04 8.45 21.62
N LYS A 71 11.46 7.85 22.73
CA LYS A 71 12.28 8.52 23.75
C LYS A 71 13.03 7.50 24.59
N ALA A 72 14.33 7.67 24.72
CA ALA A 72 15.14 6.79 25.55
C ALA A 72 14.68 6.86 27.02
N GLY A 73 14.51 5.68 27.63
CA GLY A 73 13.95 5.53 28.98
C GLY A 73 12.41 5.42 29.04
N GLU A 74 11.72 5.59 27.92
CA GLU A 74 10.25 5.54 27.85
C GLU A 74 9.79 4.59 26.73
N THR A 75 10.02 4.96 25.47
CA THR A 75 9.61 4.19 24.29
C THR A 75 10.78 4.07 23.32
N ARG A 76 11.41 2.90 23.28
CA ARG A 76 12.55 2.62 22.39
C ARG A 76 12.17 1.97 21.07
N THR A 77 11.03 1.29 21.00
CA THR A 77 10.66 0.49 19.85
C THR A 77 9.16 0.51 19.64
N LEU A 78 8.74 0.59 18.38
CA LEU A 78 7.35 0.44 17.94
C LEU A 78 7.28 -0.61 16.83
N THR A 79 6.18 -1.34 16.77
CA THR A 79 5.88 -2.35 15.73
C THR A 79 4.56 -2.01 15.05
N PRO A 80 4.51 -0.95 14.23
CA PRO A 80 3.23 -0.35 13.82
C PRO A 80 2.52 -1.12 12.70
N ASN A 81 3.19 -2.04 12.01
CA ASN A 81 2.67 -2.78 10.85
C ASN A 81 1.98 -1.85 9.82
N LEU A 82 2.69 -0.80 9.40
CA LEU A 82 2.21 0.16 8.41
C LEU A 82 2.50 -0.34 7.02
N GLU A 83 1.54 -0.21 6.11
CA GLU A 83 1.66 -0.64 4.72
C GLU A 83 1.50 0.58 3.80
N PHE A 84 2.41 0.70 2.83
CA PHE A 84 2.37 1.69 1.76
C PHE A 84 2.22 0.93 0.43
N PRO A 85 0.98 0.66 0.00
CA PRO A 85 0.72 -0.01 -1.27
C PRO A 85 0.90 0.98 -2.43
N HIS A 86 1.68 0.58 -3.43
CA HIS A 86 1.83 1.27 -4.73
C HIS A 86 2.25 2.74 -4.65
N SER A 87 2.74 3.17 -3.48
CA SER A 87 2.99 4.59 -3.18
C SER A 87 4.40 4.77 -2.66
N SER A 88 5.15 5.70 -3.25
CA SER A 88 6.41 6.16 -2.70
C SER A 88 6.19 6.81 -1.33
N VAL A 89 7.18 6.69 -0.45
CA VAL A 89 7.12 7.27 0.89
C VAL A 89 8.45 7.92 1.26
N THR A 90 8.37 9.10 1.86
CA THR A 90 9.51 9.77 2.49
C THR A 90 9.35 9.71 4.00
N PHE A 91 10.32 9.12 4.68
CA PHE A 91 10.42 9.15 6.14
C PHE A 91 11.28 10.33 6.55
N LYS A 92 10.82 11.08 7.55
CA LYS A 92 11.49 12.28 8.05
C LYS A 92 11.58 12.29 9.56
N LEU A 93 12.77 12.55 10.10
CA LEU A 93 12.98 12.86 11.50
C LEU A 93 12.68 14.34 11.72
N ILE A 94 11.49 14.66 12.22
CA ILE A 94 11.01 16.05 12.40
C ILE A 94 11.36 16.62 13.78
N THR A 95 11.77 15.77 14.72
CA THR A 95 12.21 16.16 16.07
C THR A 95 13.19 15.12 16.60
N GLY A 96 14.18 15.55 17.36
CA GLY A 96 15.24 14.70 17.93
C GLY A 96 16.43 14.50 17.00
N LYS A 97 17.52 13.98 17.56
CA LYS A 97 18.79 13.77 16.82
C LYS A 97 18.97 12.36 16.30
N GLY A 98 18.14 11.42 16.75
CA GLY A 98 18.25 10.00 16.46
C GLY A 98 19.49 9.36 17.10
N PRO A 99 20.04 8.29 16.50
CA PRO A 99 19.55 7.67 15.27
C PRO A 99 18.22 6.94 15.48
N VAL A 100 17.34 6.97 14.48
CA VAL A 100 16.11 6.16 14.42
C VAL A 100 16.21 5.22 13.24
N HIS A 101 16.13 3.91 13.50
CA HIS A 101 16.16 2.87 12.48
C HIS A 101 14.74 2.45 12.13
N ILE A 102 14.42 2.40 10.84
CA ILE A 102 13.15 1.92 10.31
C ILE A 102 13.46 0.67 9.50
N HIS A 103 12.77 -0.43 9.77
CA HIS A 103 12.96 -1.67 9.01
C HIS A 103 11.67 -2.43 8.77
N GLY A 104 11.69 -3.24 7.72
CA GLY A 104 10.50 -3.84 7.16
C GLY A 104 10.80 -4.68 5.93
N GLN A 105 9.77 -4.83 5.10
CA GLN A 105 9.79 -5.66 3.90
C GLN A 105 9.34 -4.82 2.70
N HIS A 106 10.04 -4.96 1.59
CA HIS A 106 9.58 -4.52 0.27
C HIS A 106 9.17 -5.75 -0.52
N ILE A 107 7.91 -5.76 -0.93
CA ILE A 107 7.26 -6.86 -1.61
C ILE A 107 6.91 -6.41 -3.03
N ILE A 108 7.17 -7.27 -4.01
CA ILE A 108 6.76 -7.13 -5.40
C ILE A 108 6.00 -8.40 -5.80
N SER A 109 4.74 -8.25 -6.22
CA SER A 109 3.94 -9.35 -6.77
C SER A 109 3.98 -9.33 -8.30
N GLU A 110 4.31 -10.47 -8.92
CA GLU A 110 4.22 -10.61 -10.38
C GLU A 110 2.82 -11.03 -10.85
N THR A 111 1.86 -11.23 -9.94
CA THR A 111 0.50 -11.62 -10.34
C THR A 111 -0.22 -10.38 -10.86
N ASP A 112 -0.34 -10.30 -12.19
CA ASP A 112 -1.21 -9.36 -12.88
C ASP A 112 -2.67 -9.50 -12.43
N MET A 113 -3.40 -8.41 -12.62
CA MET A 113 -4.82 -8.16 -12.36
C MET A 113 -5.79 -9.17 -13.04
N GLU A 114 -5.67 -10.48 -12.83
CA GLU A 114 -6.57 -11.50 -13.41
C GLU A 114 -7.83 -11.78 -12.57
N GLU A 115 -8.09 -11.07 -11.46
CA GLU A 115 -9.29 -11.25 -10.62
C GLU A 115 -10.33 -10.11 -10.71
N VAL A 116 -10.42 -9.36 -11.83
CA VAL A 116 -11.48 -8.33 -12.01
C VAL A 116 -12.28 -8.48 -13.32
N TYR A 117 -12.19 -9.62 -14.02
CA TYR A 117 -13.02 -9.89 -15.20
C TYR A 117 -13.69 -11.27 -15.15
N TYR A 118 -14.45 -11.53 -14.09
CA TYR A 118 -15.46 -12.60 -14.09
C TYR A 118 -16.74 -12.10 -13.43
N GLU A 119 -17.39 -11.10 -14.04
CA GLU A 119 -18.80 -10.79 -13.78
C GLU A 119 -19.35 -9.87 -14.91
N GLU A 120 -19.47 -10.43 -16.12
CA GLU A 120 -20.54 -10.05 -17.05
C GLU A 120 -21.24 -11.35 -17.46
N GLU A 121 -22.03 -11.90 -16.54
CA GLU A 121 -23.19 -12.71 -16.93
C GLU A 121 -24.36 -11.78 -17.26
N GLU A 122 -25.10 -12.19 -18.29
CA GLU A 122 -26.39 -11.67 -18.78
C GLU A 122 -26.37 -10.48 -19.76
N GLU A 123 -26.65 -10.75 -21.04
CA GLU A 123 -27.95 -10.36 -21.61
C GLU A 123 -28.46 -11.45 -22.56
N GLY A 124 -29.66 -11.95 -22.26
CA GLY A 124 -30.41 -12.85 -23.13
C GLY A 124 -31.00 -12.07 -24.30
N ASP A 125 -30.65 -12.47 -25.51
CA ASP A 125 -31.24 -11.94 -26.74
C ASP A 125 -32.57 -12.66 -27.03
N ASP A 126 -33.66 -12.00 -26.65
CA ASP A 126 -35.05 -12.32 -27.00
C ASP A 126 -35.47 -11.37 -28.13
N ASP A 127 -35.46 -11.83 -29.38
CA ASP A 127 -36.43 -11.47 -30.43
C ASP A 127 -36.00 -11.94 -31.84
N GLU A 128 -36.61 -13.03 -32.34
CA GLU A 128 -36.90 -13.12 -33.79
C GLU A 128 -38.36 -13.54 -34.03
N VAL A 129 -39.18 -12.52 -34.25
CA VAL A 129 -40.52 -12.63 -34.83
C VAL A 129 -40.38 -12.82 -36.35
N GLN A 130 -40.79 -13.96 -36.90
CA GLN A 130 -41.31 -14.01 -38.28
C GLN A 130 -42.61 -14.81 -38.42
N THR A 131 -43.56 -14.08 -38.97
CA THR A 131 -44.93 -14.39 -39.32
C THR A 131 -45.06 -15.51 -40.36
N ASN A 132 -46.05 -16.39 -40.21
CA ASN A 132 -46.90 -16.70 -41.36
C ASN A 132 -48.28 -17.23 -40.94
N GLY A 133 -49.31 -16.47 -41.31
CA GLY A 133 -50.70 -16.83 -41.04
C GLY A 133 -51.17 -18.01 -41.89
N LYS A 134 -52.01 -18.87 -41.30
CA LYS A 134 -53.05 -19.63 -41.99
C LYS A 134 -54.13 -20.07 -40.99
N ASN A 135 -55.21 -19.29 -40.97
CA ASN A 135 -56.48 -19.63 -40.36
C ASN A 135 -57.14 -20.80 -41.12
N ILE A 136 -57.32 -21.99 -40.51
CA ILE A 136 -58.42 -22.92 -40.85
C ILE A 136 -58.94 -23.66 -39.60
N LYS A 137 -60.03 -23.11 -39.04
CA LYS A 137 -61.27 -23.76 -38.58
C LYS A 137 -61.27 -25.25 -38.12
N ARG A 138 -61.69 -25.42 -36.85
CA ARG A 138 -62.88 -26.17 -36.34
C ARG A 138 -62.69 -27.46 -35.50
N LYS A 139 -63.34 -27.37 -34.33
CA LYS A 139 -64.12 -28.34 -33.54
C LYS A 139 -63.41 -29.27 -32.54
N ALA A 140 -63.72 -29.01 -31.27
CA ALA A 140 -63.79 -30.03 -30.22
C ALA A 140 -65.17 -30.70 -30.25
N LYS A 141 -65.15 -32.03 -30.07
CA LYS A 141 -66.26 -32.93 -29.70
C LYS A 141 -67.42 -33.14 -30.68
#